data_AF-T0Y308-F1
#
_entry.id   AF-T0Y308-F1
#
_cell.length_a   1.000
_cell.length_b   1.000
_cell.length_c   1.000
_cell.angle_alpha   90.00
_cell.angle_beta   90.00
_cell.angle_gamma   90.00
#
_symmetry.space_group_name_H-M   'P 1'
#
loop_
_entity.id
_entity.type
_entity.pdbx_description
1 polymer ?
#
loop_
_entity_poly.entity_id
_entity_poly.type
_entity_poly.pdbx_seq_one_letter_code
_entity_poly.pdbx_strand_id
1 'polypeptide(L)'
;MYEVCHNVKGEAMPELPEEHAVTIEALMDEQRKFTPSEEFKSQANINSQSIYAEGDDYVSFWDGQAANISWRTPWTQTLDWSNAPFAKWFVDD
;
A
#
# COMPACT_ATOMS: atom_id res chain seq x y z
N MET A 1 -17.04 -15.73 -49.19
CA MET A 1 -17.22 -14.73 -50.27
C MET A 1 -16.26 -13.60 -49.95
N TYR A 2 -15.07 -13.67 -50.53
CA TYR A 2 -14.00 -12.68 -50.39
C TYR A 2 -14.18 -11.61 -51.45
N GLU A 3 -14.19 -10.32 -51.07
CA GLU A 3 -13.87 -9.18 -51.95
C GLU A 3 -13.10 -8.15 -51.09
N VAL A 4 -11.76 -8.09 -51.22
CA VAL A 4 -10.91 -7.21 -52.06
C VAL A 4 -10.51 -5.89 -51.35
N CYS A 5 -9.19 -5.76 -51.16
CA CYS A 5 -8.46 -4.68 -50.50
C CYS A 5 -8.48 -3.34 -51.25
N HIS A 6 -8.37 -2.21 -50.53
CA HIS A 6 -7.72 -1.01 -51.05
C HIS A 6 -6.71 -0.43 -50.05
N ASN A 7 -5.51 -0.22 -50.61
CA ASN A 7 -4.26 0.20 -50.02
C ASN A 7 -4.27 1.71 -49.75
N VAL A 8 -4.06 2.15 -48.49
CA VAL A 8 -3.86 3.58 -48.17
C VAL A 8 -2.37 3.81 -47.92
N LYS A 9 -1.80 4.70 -48.73
CA LYS A 9 -0.39 5.12 -48.69
C LYS A 9 -0.06 5.72 -47.31
N GLY A 10 1.21 5.55 -46.90
CA GLY A 10 1.73 6.07 -45.65
C GLY A 10 1.52 7.58 -45.50
N GLU A 11 0.78 7.94 -44.46
CA GLU A 11 0.70 9.28 -43.91
C GLU A 11 1.30 9.22 -42.50
N ALA A 12 2.16 10.19 -42.18
CA ALA A 12 2.83 10.28 -40.90
C ALA A 12 1.81 10.27 -39.74
N MET A 13 2.12 9.54 -38.67
CA MET A 13 1.29 9.50 -37.47
C MET A 13 1.10 10.91 -36.93
N PRO A 14 -0.13 11.41 -36.76
CA PRO A 14 -0.36 12.62 -35.99
C PRO A 14 0.05 12.35 -34.54
N GLU A 15 0.81 13.27 -33.93
CA GLU A 15 1.08 13.20 -32.50
C GLU A 15 -0.25 13.16 -31.75
N LEU A 16 -0.45 12.11 -30.96
CA LEU A 16 -1.69 11.90 -30.21
C LEU A 16 -1.86 13.06 -29.22
N PRO A 17 -3.07 13.64 -29.09
CA PRO A 17 -3.33 14.64 -28.06
C PRO A 17 -3.08 14.04 -26.67
N GLU A 18 -2.67 14.86 -25.70
CA GLU A 18 -2.54 14.52 -24.27
C GLU A 18 -3.89 14.15 -23.59
N GLU A 19 -4.78 13.43 -24.27
CA GLU A 19 -6.08 12.98 -23.76
C GLU A 19 -5.91 11.98 -22.59
N HIS A 20 -4.83 11.20 -22.60
CA HIS A 20 -4.53 10.19 -21.58
C HIS A 20 -4.12 10.79 -20.22
N ALA A 21 -3.48 11.96 -20.20
CA ALA A 21 -3.08 12.59 -18.94
C ALA A 21 -4.30 13.12 -18.18
N VAL A 22 -5.21 13.82 -18.88
CA VAL A 22 -6.43 14.39 -18.29
C VAL A 22 -7.40 13.32 -17.78
N THR A 23 -7.48 12.18 -18.47
CA THR A 23 -8.36 11.07 -18.05
C THR A 23 -7.82 10.33 -16.82
N ILE A 24 -6.50 10.17 -16.67
CA ILE A 24 -5.88 9.65 -15.46
C ILE A 24 -6.05 10.65 -14.31
N GLU A 25 -5.80 11.94 -14.53
CA GLU A 25 -5.92 13.00 -13.52
C GLU A 25 -7.36 13.13 -12.97
N ALA A 26 -8.38 13.04 -13.84
CA ALA A 26 -9.78 13.09 -13.42
C ALA A 26 -10.22 11.86 -12.58
N LEU A 27 -9.57 10.70 -12.76
CA LEU A 27 -9.76 9.53 -11.89
C LEU A 27 -9.02 9.67 -10.55
N MET A 28 -8.00 10.52 -10.48
CA MET A 28 -7.17 10.72 -9.28
C MET A 28 -7.73 11.78 -8.31
N ASP A 29 -8.68 12.62 -8.72
CA ASP A 29 -9.31 13.66 -7.88
C ASP A 29 -10.65 13.22 -7.24
N GLU A 30 -10.75 11.95 -6.87
CA GLU A 30 -11.92 11.42 -6.17
C GLU A 30 -11.83 11.61 -4.65
N GLN A 31 -12.32 12.75 -4.15
CA GLN A 31 -12.25 13.11 -2.71
C GLN A 31 -13.42 12.57 -1.85
N ARG A 32 -14.19 11.60 -2.34
CA ARG A 32 -15.35 11.07 -1.61
C ARG A 32 -14.89 10.34 -0.34
N LYS A 33 -15.39 10.77 0.82
CA LYS A 33 -15.13 10.12 2.12
C LYS A 33 -16.40 9.43 2.62
N PHE A 34 -16.25 8.18 3.05
CA PHE A 34 -17.34 7.41 3.67
C PHE A 34 -16.96 7.12 5.11
N THR A 35 -17.50 7.90 6.04
CA THR A 35 -17.24 7.69 7.47
C THR A 35 -17.97 6.43 7.95
N PRO A 36 -17.32 5.57 8.76
CA PRO A 36 -17.99 4.42 9.35
C PRO A 36 -19.12 4.86 10.29
N SER A 37 -20.10 3.99 10.53
CA SER A 37 -21.16 4.22 11.52
C SER A 37 -20.59 4.28 12.95
N GLU A 38 -21.33 4.90 13.88
CA GLU A 38 -20.92 4.93 15.30
C GLU A 38 -20.87 3.54 15.92
N GLU A 39 -21.82 2.66 15.57
CA GLU A 39 -21.84 1.27 16.01
C GLU A 39 -20.54 0.55 15.60
N PHE A 40 -20.12 0.72 14.34
CA PHE A 40 -18.87 0.15 13.85
C PHE A 40 -17.65 0.72 14.59
N LYS A 41 -17.59 2.03 14.81
CA LYS A 41 -16.48 2.68 15.54
C LYS A 41 -16.37 2.19 16.98
N SER A 42 -17.48 1.96 17.65
CA SER A 42 -17.50 1.48 19.04
C SER A 42 -16.94 0.06 19.22
N GLN A 43 -17.00 -0.76 18.17
CA GLN A 43 -16.50 -2.14 18.16
C GLN A 43 -15.11 -2.26 17.53
N ALA A 44 -14.48 -1.15 17.12
CA ALA A 44 -13.15 -1.18 16.53
C ALA A 44 -12.11 -1.63 17.57
N ASN A 45 -11.23 -2.55 17.17
CA ASN A 45 -10.13 -3.02 18.03
C ASN A 45 -9.20 -1.88 18.47
N ILE A 46 -9.05 -0.86 17.61
CA ILE A 46 -8.31 0.36 17.89
C ILE A 46 -9.22 1.54 17.53
N ASN A 47 -9.52 2.38 18.52
CA ASN A 47 -10.39 3.55 18.38
C ASN A 47 -9.69 4.87 18.75
N SER A 48 -8.41 4.80 19.15
CA SER A 48 -7.57 5.95 19.50
C SER A 48 -6.60 6.28 18.38
N GLN A 49 -6.44 7.57 18.10
CA GLN A 49 -5.41 8.08 17.19
C GLN A 49 -3.99 7.95 17.79
N SER A 50 -3.86 7.66 19.09
CA SER A 50 -2.55 7.48 19.75
C SER A 50 -1.68 6.41 19.11
N ILE A 51 -2.32 5.39 18.49
CA ILE A 51 -1.62 4.28 17.83
C ILE A 51 -0.59 4.74 16.79
N TYR A 52 -0.83 5.88 16.15
CA TYR A 52 0.10 6.42 15.15
C TYR A 52 1.34 7.03 15.81
N ALA A 53 1.18 7.73 16.93
CA ALA A 53 2.30 8.28 17.70
C ALA A 53 3.10 7.15 18.38
N GLU A 54 2.42 6.10 18.84
CA GLU A 54 3.07 4.89 19.36
C GLU A 54 3.91 4.20 18.27
N GLY A 55 3.46 4.23 17.02
CA GLY A 55 4.17 3.69 15.86
C GLY A 55 5.37 4.50 15.37
N ASP A 56 5.60 5.72 15.88
CA ASP A 56 6.80 6.50 15.53
C ASP A 56 8.08 5.78 15.99
N ASP A 57 8.06 5.13 17.17
CA ASP A 57 9.05 4.13 17.57
C ASP A 57 8.58 2.74 17.15
N TYR A 58 8.70 2.49 15.85
CA TYR A 58 8.22 1.28 15.20
C TYR A 58 8.89 0.00 15.74
N VAL A 59 10.13 0.06 16.23
CA VAL A 59 10.82 -1.12 16.77
C VAL A 59 10.19 -1.53 18.10
N SER A 60 10.05 -0.58 19.03
CA SER A 60 9.40 -0.85 20.32
C SER A 60 7.93 -1.21 20.15
N PHE A 61 7.23 -0.57 19.20
CA PHE A 61 5.85 -0.90 18.87
C PHE A 61 5.72 -2.37 18.45
N TRP A 62 6.50 -2.81 17.48
CA TRP A 62 6.43 -4.19 16.98
C TRP A 62 6.92 -5.22 18.00
N ASP A 63 7.86 -4.86 18.86
CA ASP A 63 8.26 -5.70 19.99
C ASP A 63 7.06 -5.99 20.91
N GLY A 64 6.34 -4.94 21.31
CA GLY A 64 5.13 -5.08 22.11
C GLY A 64 4.02 -5.84 21.40
N GLN A 65 3.80 -5.60 20.10
CA GLN A 65 2.79 -6.33 19.34
C GLN A 65 3.10 -7.81 19.19
N ALA A 66 4.38 -8.18 18.99
CA ALA A 66 4.79 -9.56 18.83
C ALA A 66 4.57 -10.42 20.09
N ALA A 67 4.49 -9.79 21.27
CA ALA A 67 4.17 -10.47 22.52
C ALA A 67 2.75 -11.07 22.56
N ASN A 68 1.85 -10.60 21.68
CA ASN A 68 0.50 -11.15 21.55
C ASN A 68 0.45 -12.45 20.73
N ILE A 69 1.57 -12.86 20.11
CA ILE A 69 1.67 -14.08 19.31
C ILE A 69 2.20 -15.22 20.20
N SER A 70 1.66 -16.43 20.02
CA SER A 70 2.18 -17.62 20.71
C SER A 70 3.39 -18.18 19.97
N TRP A 71 4.58 -17.88 20.48
CA TRP A 71 5.84 -18.36 19.92
C TRP A 71 6.22 -19.71 20.50
N ARG A 72 6.86 -20.54 19.67
CA ARG A 72 7.55 -21.75 20.16
C ARG A 72 8.80 -21.39 20.96
N THR A 73 9.58 -20.45 20.42
CA THR A 73 10.74 -19.83 21.06
C THR A 73 10.58 -18.32 20.90
N PRO A 74 10.58 -17.53 21.97
CA PRO A 74 10.56 -16.08 21.86
C PRO A 74 11.83 -15.55 21.18
N TRP A 75 11.72 -14.43 20.49
CA TRP A 75 12.85 -13.73 19.87
C TRP A 75 13.72 -13.06 20.94
N THR A 76 14.98 -12.79 20.59
CA THR A 76 15.94 -12.05 21.42
C THR A 76 16.16 -10.64 20.91
N GLN A 77 15.93 -10.39 19.62
CA GLN A 77 16.07 -9.08 18.98
C GLN A 77 14.93 -8.82 18.00
N THR A 78 14.24 -7.69 18.18
CA THR A 78 13.06 -7.32 17.38
C THR A 78 13.42 -7.00 15.93
N LEU A 79 14.50 -6.23 15.71
CA LEU A 79 14.98 -5.84 14.39
C LEU A 79 16.50 -5.86 14.36
N ASP A 80 17.07 -6.62 13.43
CA ASP A 80 18.48 -6.59 13.06
C ASP A 80 18.63 -5.91 11.69
N TRP A 81 19.31 -4.76 11.70
CA TRP A 81 19.65 -3.97 10.51
C TRP A 81 21.14 -4.00 10.16
N SER A 82 21.93 -4.83 10.86
CA SER A 82 23.40 -4.84 10.73
C SER A 82 23.89 -5.23 9.32
N ASN A 83 23.12 -6.03 8.58
CA ASN A 83 23.45 -6.49 7.23
C ASN A 83 22.58 -5.84 6.15
N ALA A 84 22.52 -4.51 6.13
CA ALA A 84 21.72 -3.80 5.12
C ALA A 84 22.13 -4.16 3.67
N PRO A 85 21.19 -4.34 2.72
CA PRO A 85 19.76 -4.03 2.79
C PRO A 85 18.86 -5.18 3.31
N PHE A 86 19.43 -6.21 3.93
CA PHE A 86 18.70 -7.39 4.42
C PHE A 86 18.34 -7.27 5.90
N ALA A 87 17.25 -6.56 6.20
CA ALA A 87 16.70 -6.50 7.55
C ALA A 87 16.13 -7.87 7.98
N LYS A 88 16.36 -8.26 9.23
CA LYS A 88 15.71 -9.41 9.88
C LYS A 88 14.82 -8.93 11.03
N TRP A 89 13.64 -9.52 11.15
CA TRP A 89 12.69 -9.23 12.22
C TRP A 89 12.52 -10.46 13.13
N PHE A 90 12.44 -10.22 14.43
CA PHE A 90 12.23 -11.24 15.48
C PHE A 90 13.26 -12.39 15.43
N VAL A 91 14.54 -12.02 15.54
CA VAL A 91 15.69 -12.94 15.50
C VAL A 91 15.73 -13.78 16.78
N ASP A 92 15.90 -15.09 16.66
CA ASP A 92 15.97 -16.06 17.77
C ASP A 92 17.26 -16.91 17.76
N ASP A 93 18.17 -16.59 16.83
CA ASP A 93 19.45 -17.25 16.50
C ASP A 93 20.47 -17.28 17.67
#